data_AF-A0AAD6T4L9-F1
#
_entry.id   AF-A0AAD6T4L9-F1
#
_cell.length_a   1.000
_cell.length_b   1.000
_cell.length_c   1.000
_cell.angle_alpha   90.00
_cell.angle_beta   90.00
_cell.angle_gamma   90.00
#
_symmetry.space_group_name_H-M   'P 1'
#
loop_
_entity.id
_entity.type
_entity.pdbx_description
1 polymer ?
#
loop_
_entity_poly.entity_id
_entity_poly.type
_entity_poly.pdbx_seq_one_letter_code
_entity_poly.pdbx_strand_id
1 'polypeptide(L)'
;MFILFRTFRKILLGAILLVSVASLVLSLYLKPHFVHPNSAYVLVGILDTLILAIFLSISRKKLLASPQPVATEVLGLFTLLPFALILVLYALSITVIPDPTILGVFAILQILIFIGTILHGLYTLCLIATAMLTVCLFDRDVWCRDIDSSPSPFPMSVLFGFICPCCFASPDPAFFEDIPEQEHEALVPCLPGCNCSIAKTKTLANISESEGPGLEPTPEMRMGMVGGLSSRSLVLVPNEVERRTSIMISFEEAAYEV
;
A
#
# COMPACT_ATOMS: atom_id res chain seq x y z
N MET A 1 14.07 8.43 13.10
CA MET A 1 13.06 8.89 12.13
C MET A 1 12.89 7.82 11.07
N PHE A 2 11.87 6.96 11.19
CA PHE A 2 11.65 5.90 10.20
C PHE A 2 10.96 6.48 8.98
N ILE A 3 11.58 6.35 7.80
CA ILE A 3 10.92 6.71 6.54
C ILE A 3 9.72 5.78 6.40
N LEU A 4 8.52 6.36 6.33
CA LEU A 4 7.29 5.62 6.06
C LEU A 4 7.47 4.80 4.78
N PHE A 5 7.15 3.51 4.83
CA PHE A 5 7.25 2.57 3.70
C PHE A 5 6.66 3.16 2.40
N ARG A 6 5.52 3.87 2.51
CA ARG A 6 4.88 4.58 1.40
C ARG A 6 5.80 5.58 0.70
N THR A 7 6.59 6.34 1.45
CA THR A 7 7.53 7.32 0.90
C THR A 7 8.70 6.61 0.23
N PHE A 8 9.26 5.59 0.88
CA PHE A 8 10.31 4.75 0.30
C PHE A 8 9.87 4.12 -1.03
N ARG A 9 8.68 3.50 -1.08
CA ARG A 9 8.09 2.92 -2.29
C ARG A 9 8.00 3.93 -3.42
N LYS A 10 7.47 5.14 -3.15
CA LYS A 10 7.33 6.19 -4.18
C LYS A 10 8.67 6.67 -4.71
N ILE A 11 9.66 6.85 -3.84
CA ILE A 11 11.01 7.26 -4.24
C ILE A 11 11.64 6.17 -5.11
N LEU A 12 11.54 4.91 -4.70
CA LEU A 12 12.12 3.78 -5.42
C LEU A 12 11.46 3.58 -6.79
N LEU A 13 10.13 3.55 -6.86
CA LEU A 13 9.40 3.47 -8.13
C LEU A 13 9.66 4.67 -9.02
N GLY A 14 9.77 5.87 -8.44
CA GLY A 14 10.16 7.09 -9.17
C GLY A 14 11.57 7.02 -9.74
N ALA A 15 12.53 6.44 -9.00
CA ALA A 15 13.89 6.23 -9.47
C ALA A 15 13.94 5.21 -10.62
N ILE A 16 13.22 4.09 -10.49
CA ILE A 16 13.11 3.09 -11.58
C ILE A 16 12.50 3.75 -12.82
N LEU A 17 11.39 4.49 -12.67
CA LEU A 17 10.73 5.21 -13.76
C LEU A 17 11.69 6.19 -14.46
N LEU A 18 12.45 6.97 -13.69
CA LEU A 18 13.41 7.94 -14.25
C LEU A 18 14.51 7.23 -15.05
N VAL A 19 15.07 6.14 -14.52
CA VAL A 19 16.09 5.33 -15.21
C VAL A 19 15.52 4.72 -16.50
N SER A 20 14.28 4.22 -16.47
CA SER A 20 13.62 3.68 -17.66
C SER A 20 13.35 4.75 -18.72
N VAL A 21 12.88 5.93 -18.33
CA VAL A 21 12.66 7.05 -19.26
C VAL A 21 13.97 7.53 -19.86
N ALA A 22 15.04 7.66 -19.06
CA ALA A 22 16.37 8.00 -19.57
C ALA A 22 16.87 6.96 -20.57
N SER A 23 16.69 5.67 -20.26
CA SER A 23 17.05 4.56 -21.16
C SER A 23 16.26 4.61 -22.47
N LEU A 24 14.98 4.96 -22.42
CA LEU A 24 14.13 5.10 -23.60
C LEU A 24 14.60 6.26 -24.48
N VAL A 25 14.89 7.42 -23.89
CA VAL A 25 15.40 8.59 -24.62
C VAL A 25 16.75 8.27 -25.28
N LEU A 26 17.66 7.61 -24.57
CA LEU A 26 18.94 7.16 -25.14
C LEU A 26 18.74 6.13 -26.26
N SER A 27 17.79 5.21 -26.12
CA SER A 27 17.48 4.21 -27.16
C SER A 27 16.96 4.86 -28.44
N LEU A 28 16.11 5.89 -28.30
CA LEU A 28 15.62 6.68 -29.44
C LEU A 28 16.73 7.51 -30.09
N TYR A 29 17.62 8.09 -29.27
CA TYR A 29 18.79 8.82 -29.75
C TYR A 29 19.77 7.92 -30.53
N LEU A 30 20.00 6.69 -30.04
CA LEU A 30 20.89 5.70 -30.68
C LEU A 30 20.25 4.99 -31.88
N LYS A 31 18.96 5.18 -32.13
CA LYS A 31 18.20 4.55 -33.24
C LYS A 31 18.95 4.51 -34.59
N PRO A 32 19.48 5.63 -35.13
CA PRO A 32 20.13 5.63 -36.44
C PRO A 32 21.50 4.93 -36.43
N HIS A 33 22.05 4.63 -35.25
CA HIS A 33 23.38 4.04 -35.09
C HIS A 33 23.36 2.53 -34.81
N PHE A 34 22.19 1.92 -34.66
CA PHE A 34 22.10 0.46 -34.61
C PHE A 34 22.35 -0.16 -35.98
N VAL A 35 23.11 -1.25 -36.00
CA VAL A 35 23.33 -2.04 -37.24
C VAL A 35 22.01 -2.55 -37.80
N HIS A 36 21.08 -2.91 -36.92
CA HIS A 36 19.73 -3.31 -37.27
C HIS A 36 18.71 -2.31 -36.69
N PRO A 37 17.97 -1.56 -37.54
CA PRO A 37 17.03 -0.54 -37.06
C PRO A 37 15.88 -1.14 -36.25
N ASN A 38 15.57 -2.42 -36.47
CA ASN A 38 14.56 -3.16 -35.72
C ASN A 38 14.90 -3.30 -34.23
N SER A 39 16.18 -3.29 -33.86
CA SER A 39 16.62 -3.44 -32.48
C SER A 39 16.17 -2.28 -31.59
N ALA A 40 16.13 -1.06 -32.13
CA ALA A 40 15.64 0.11 -31.40
C ALA A 40 14.17 -0.04 -31.01
N TYR A 41 13.33 -0.56 -31.91
CA TYR A 41 11.90 -0.73 -31.65
C TYR A 41 11.63 -1.80 -30.60
N VAL A 42 12.44 -2.86 -30.56
CA VAL A 42 12.33 -3.89 -29.51
C VAL A 42 12.70 -3.31 -28.14
N LEU A 43 13.79 -2.54 -28.03
CA LEU A 43 14.15 -1.86 -26.78
C LEU A 43 13.05 -0.92 -26.31
N VAL A 44 12.60 -0.04 -27.22
CA VAL A 44 11.58 0.97 -26.91
C VAL A 44 10.27 0.30 -26.51
N GLY A 45 9.82 -0.73 -27.23
CA GLY A 45 8.59 -1.44 -26.88
C GLY A 45 8.64 -2.08 -25.49
N ILE A 46 9.75 -2.73 -25.13
CA ILE A 46 9.90 -3.30 -23.78
C ILE A 46 9.96 -2.19 -22.72
N LEU A 47 10.75 -1.13 -22.94
CA LEU A 47 10.85 0.01 -22.03
C LEU A 47 9.50 0.71 -21.83
N ASP A 48 8.72 0.92 -22.89
CA ASP A 48 7.39 1.52 -22.84
C ASP A 48 6.43 0.72 -21.95
N THR A 49 6.44 -0.61 -22.09
CA THR A 49 5.58 -1.47 -21.24
C THR A 49 5.98 -1.40 -19.77
N LEU A 50 7.28 -1.36 -19.46
CA LEU A 50 7.79 -1.18 -18.10
C LEU A 50 7.41 0.19 -17.53
N ILE A 51 7.65 1.26 -18.29
CA ILE A 51 7.31 2.64 -17.91
C ILE A 51 5.81 2.77 -17.63
N LEU A 52 4.97 2.25 -18.54
CA LEU A 52 3.52 2.31 -18.39
C LEU A 52 3.07 1.56 -17.13
N ALA A 53 3.58 0.35 -16.90
CA ALA A 53 3.20 -0.44 -15.73
C ALA A 53 3.61 0.23 -14.41
N ILE A 54 4.84 0.78 -14.34
CA ILE A 54 5.32 1.52 -13.17
C ILE A 54 4.50 2.80 -12.97
N PHE A 55 4.24 3.56 -14.04
CA PHE A 55 3.42 4.76 -13.98
C PHE A 55 2.01 4.49 -13.48
N LEU A 56 1.38 3.42 -14.00
CA LEU A 56 0.07 2.97 -13.54
C LEU A 56 0.11 2.54 -12.08
N SER A 57 1.16 1.84 -11.63
CA SER A 57 1.33 1.48 -10.21
C SER A 57 1.43 2.71 -9.30
N ILE A 58 2.24 3.71 -9.65
CA ILE A 58 2.38 4.95 -8.88
C ILE A 58 1.06 5.75 -8.86
N SER A 59 0.38 5.80 -10.00
CA SER A 59 -0.77 6.68 -10.23
C SER A 59 -2.11 6.02 -9.92
N ARG A 60 -2.16 4.71 -9.66
CA ARG A 60 -3.39 3.90 -9.51
C ARG A 60 -4.40 4.53 -8.57
N LYS A 61 -3.96 4.88 -7.36
CA LYS A 61 -4.84 5.46 -6.33
C LYS A 61 -5.39 6.83 -6.73
N LYS A 62 -4.62 7.63 -7.48
CA LYS A 62 -5.04 8.96 -7.94
C LYS A 62 -5.94 8.90 -9.17
N LEU A 63 -5.64 8.02 -10.13
CA LEU A 63 -6.34 7.94 -11.41
C LEU A 63 -7.59 7.07 -11.34
N LEU A 64 -7.55 5.97 -10.59
CA LEU A 64 -8.61 4.96 -10.59
C LEU A 64 -9.40 4.92 -9.28
N ALA A 65 -9.03 5.72 -8.27
CA ALA A 65 -9.61 5.69 -6.92
C ALA A 65 -9.70 4.27 -6.30
N SER A 66 -8.90 3.33 -6.80
CA SER A 66 -8.90 1.93 -6.39
C SER A 66 -7.75 1.68 -5.41
N PRO A 67 -7.96 0.84 -4.37
CA PRO A 67 -6.86 0.33 -3.57
C PRO A 67 -5.88 -0.47 -4.44
N GLN A 68 -4.62 -0.56 -4.01
CA GLN A 68 -3.59 -1.35 -4.65
C GLN A 68 -3.18 -2.50 -3.72
N PRO A 69 -3.76 -3.70 -3.87
CA PRO A 69 -3.40 -4.84 -3.05
C PRO A 69 -1.91 -5.18 -3.17
N VAL A 70 -1.28 -5.60 -2.06
CA VAL A 70 0.10 -6.09 -2.06
C VAL A 70 0.28 -7.22 -3.09
N ALA A 71 -0.68 -8.14 -3.19
CA ALA A 71 -0.63 -9.23 -4.17
C ALA A 71 -0.59 -8.74 -5.62
N THR A 72 -1.37 -7.71 -5.96
CA THR A 72 -1.36 -7.14 -7.31
C THR A 72 -0.04 -6.47 -7.64
N GLU A 73 0.57 -5.77 -6.67
CA GLU A 73 1.89 -5.17 -6.85
C GLU A 73 2.98 -6.23 -7.04
N VAL A 74 3.01 -7.25 -6.18
CA VAL A 74 3.98 -8.35 -6.27
C VAL A 74 3.84 -9.09 -7.59
N LEU A 75 2.60 -9.42 -8.00
CA LEU A 75 2.35 -10.09 -9.27
C LEU A 75 2.80 -9.22 -10.44
N GLY A 76 2.47 -7.93 -10.45
CA GLY A 76 2.91 -7.00 -11.49
C GLY A 76 4.44 -6.92 -11.59
N LEU A 77 5.13 -6.74 -10.47
CA LEU A 77 6.59 -6.69 -10.42
C LEU A 77 7.23 -8.00 -10.91
N PHE A 78 6.71 -9.15 -10.44
CA PHE A 78 7.22 -10.47 -10.82
C PHE A 78 6.98 -10.76 -12.31
N THR A 79 5.82 -10.40 -12.85
CA THR A 79 5.52 -10.55 -14.29
C THR A 79 6.42 -9.68 -15.15
N LEU A 80 6.83 -8.49 -14.69
CA LEU A 80 7.72 -7.59 -15.44
C LEU A 80 9.22 -7.95 -15.34
N LEU A 81 9.63 -8.64 -14.27
CA LEU A 81 11.02 -9.04 -14.05
C LEU A 81 11.66 -9.81 -15.22
N PRO A 82 11.03 -10.84 -15.84
CA PRO A 82 11.61 -11.51 -17.00
C PRO A 82 11.81 -10.57 -18.20
N PHE A 83 10.92 -9.59 -18.40
CA PHE A 83 11.09 -8.61 -19.47
C PHE A 83 12.27 -7.68 -19.21
N ALA A 84 12.49 -7.26 -17.97
CA ALA A 84 13.68 -6.50 -17.59
C ALA A 84 14.98 -7.30 -17.81
N LEU A 85 14.99 -8.60 -17.46
CA LEU A 85 16.13 -9.48 -17.72
C LEU A 85 16.39 -9.69 -19.21
N ILE A 86 15.33 -9.92 -20.01
CA ILE A 86 15.44 -9.99 -21.47
C ILE A 86 16.00 -8.69 -22.03
N LEU A 87 15.57 -7.53 -21.51
CA LEU A 87 16.08 -6.23 -21.93
C LEU A 87 17.60 -6.10 -21.70
N VAL A 88 18.11 -6.55 -20.55
CA VAL A 88 19.56 -6.57 -20.27
C VAL A 88 20.29 -7.48 -21.25
N LEU A 89 19.85 -8.73 -21.39
CA LEU A 89 20.49 -9.69 -22.30
C LEU A 89 20.46 -9.19 -23.75
N TYR A 90 19.35 -8.60 -24.15
CA TYR A 90 19.18 -8.02 -25.48
C TYR A 90 20.11 -6.83 -25.69
N ALA A 91 20.17 -5.88 -24.75
CA ALA A 91 21.07 -4.74 -24.81
C ALA A 91 22.56 -5.15 -24.87
N LEU A 92 22.94 -6.25 -24.21
CA LEU A 92 24.30 -6.80 -24.30
C LEU A 92 24.60 -7.48 -25.64
N SER A 93 23.57 -8.01 -26.32
CA SER A 93 23.71 -8.70 -27.61
C SER A 93 23.68 -7.78 -28.83
N ILE A 94 23.15 -6.56 -28.68
CA ILE A 94 23.02 -5.61 -29.77
C ILE A 94 24.36 -4.99 -30.13
N THR A 95 24.58 -4.79 -31.43
CA THR A 95 25.73 -4.09 -31.98
C THR A 95 25.34 -2.71 -32.52
N VAL A 96 26.23 -1.75 -32.33
CA VAL A 96 26.15 -0.38 -32.84
C VAL A 96 27.31 -0.11 -33.79
N ILE A 97 27.18 0.91 -34.65
CA ILE A 97 28.25 1.36 -35.55
C ILE A 97 29.48 1.75 -34.69
N PRO A 98 30.70 1.35 -35.07
CA PRO A 98 31.92 1.58 -34.29
C PRO A 98 32.40 3.03 -34.39
N ASP A 99 31.68 3.94 -33.74
CA ASP A 99 32.07 5.32 -33.50
C ASP A 99 32.36 5.47 -31.98
N PRO A 100 33.54 5.96 -31.56
CA PRO A 100 33.90 6.08 -30.15
C PRO A 100 32.88 6.85 -29.31
N THR A 101 32.25 7.90 -29.86
CA THR A 101 31.24 8.68 -29.13
C THR A 101 29.96 7.87 -28.94
N ILE A 102 29.52 7.16 -29.98
CA ILE A 102 28.32 6.31 -29.96
C ILE A 102 28.51 5.11 -29.02
N LEU A 103 29.69 4.50 -29.03
CA LEU A 103 30.05 3.40 -28.12
C LEU A 103 29.95 3.82 -26.66
N GLY A 104 30.41 5.04 -26.32
CA GLY A 104 30.27 5.60 -24.98
C GLY A 104 28.81 5.77 -24.56
N VAL A 105 27.98 6.36 -25.42
CA VAL A 105 26.54 6.54 -25.15
C VAL A 105 25.81 5.19 -25.04
N PHE A 106 26.17 4.21 -25.87
CA PHE A 106 25.62 2.86 -25.81
C PHE A 106 26.01 2.12 -24.52
N ALA A 107 27.25 2.27 -24.06
CA ALA A 107 27.68 1.72 -22.77
C ALA A 107 26.88 2.35 -21.61
N ILE A 108 26.62 3.65 -21.64
CA ILE A 108 25.76 4.32 -20.65
C ILE A 108 24.34 3.74 -20.68
N LEU A 109 23.75 3.51 -21.86
CA LEU A 109 22.45 2.87 -21.99
C LEU A 109 22.44 1.47 -21.35
N GLN A 110 23.45 0.65 -21.62
CA GLN A 110 23.57 -0.69 -21.02
C GLN A 110 23.66 -0.63 -19.50
N ILE A 111 24.46 0.30 -18.96
CA ILE A 111 24.57 0.52 -17.51
C ILE A 111 23.24 0.93 -16.90
N LEU A 112 22.50 1.86 -17.53
CA LEU A 112 21.19 2.29 -17.05
C LEU A 112 20.17 1.16 -17.04
N ILE A 113 20.09 0.36 -18.12
CA ILE A 113 19.21 -0.81 -18.20
C ILE A 113 19.57 -1.84 -17.11
N PHE A 114 20.86 -2.06 -16.88
CA PHE A 114 21.35 -2.98 -15.84
C PHE A 114 20.98 -2.49 -14.43
N ILE A 115 21.24 -1.22 -14.11
CA ILE A 115 20.87 -0.60 -12.83
C ILE A 115 19.35 -0.66 -12.63
N GLY A 116 18.56 -0.32 -13.65
CA GLY A 116 17.10 -0.37 -13.59
C GLY A 116 16.59 -1.79 -13.29
N THR A 117 17.20 -2.80 -13.90
CA THR A 117 16.87 -4.21 -13.67
C THR A 117 17.23 -4.67 -12.26
N ILE A 118 18.39 -4.25 -11.73
CA ILE A 118 18.78 -4.51 -10.34
C ILE A 118 17.78 -3.88 -9.37
N LEU A 119 17.44 -2.60 -9.57
CA LEU A 119 16.49 -1.91 -8.70
C LEU A 119 15.11 -2.59 -8.72
N HIS A 120 14.62 -2.99 -9.90
CA HIS A 120 13.37 -3.73 -10.04
C HIS A 120 13.43 -5.08 -9.32
N GLY A 121 14.50 -5.84 -9.53
CA GLY A 121 14.71 -7.15 -8.89
C GLY A 121 14.80 -7.06 -7.37
N LEU A 122 15.59 -6.11 -6.85
CA LEU A 122 15.71 -5.84 -5.42
C LEU A 122 14.36 -5.42 -4.83
N TYR A 123 13.63 -4.53 -5.50
CA TYR A 123 12.31 -4.13 -5.04
C TYR A 123 11.34 -5.31 -4.94
N THR A 124 11.30 -6.15 -5.99
CA THR A 124 10.46 -7.34 -6.05
C THR A 124 10.80 -8.31 -4.91
N LEU A 125 12.09 -8.61 -4.74
CA LEU A 125 12.58 -9.53 -3.70
C LEU A 125 12.28 -9.00 -2.30
N CYS A 126 12.57 -7.73 -2.04
CA CYS A 126 12.29 -7.10 -0.74
C CYS A 126 10.79 -7.13 -0.44
N LEU A 127 9.93 -6.79 -1.39
CA LEU A 127 8.48 -6.77 -1.18
C LEU A 127 7.93 -8.18 -0.87
N ILE A 128 8.37 -9.20 -1.61
CA ILE A 128 8.01 -10.60 -1.36
C ILE A 128 8.49 -11.03 0.02
N ALA A 129 9.75 -10.76 0.37
CA ALA A 129 10.32 -11.14 1.65
C ALA A 129 9.57 -10.47 2.82
N THR A 130 9.29 -9.16 2.73
CA THR A 130 8.54 -8.46 3.76
C THR A 130 7.09 -8.93 3.85
N ALA A 131 6.43 -9.21 2.73
CA ALA A 131 5.06 -9.75 2.73
C ALA A 131 5.00 -11.14 3.36
N MET A 132 5.91 -12.03 2.98
CA MET A 132 6.00 -13.37 3.58
C MET A 132 6.30 -13.31 5.08
N LEU A 133 7.22 -12.43 5.51
CA LEU A 133 7.50 -12.25 6.93
C LEU A 133 6.26 -11.76 7.69
N THR A 134 5.55 -10.77 7.13
CA THR A 134 4.30 -10.26 7.69
C THR A 134 3.21 -11.34 7.80
N VAL A 135 3.03 -12.18 6.77
CA VAL A 135 2.10 -13.34 6.80
C VAL A 135 2.45 -14.30 7.93
N CYS A 136 3.72 -14.63 8.07
CA CYS A 136 4.18 -15.59 9.07
C CYS A 136 4.08 -15.06 10.50
N LEU A 137 4.25 -13.75 10.70
CA LEU A 137 4.35 -13.17 12.04
C LEU A 137 3.01 -12.65 12.60
N PHE A 138 2.23 -11.88 11.83
CA PHE A 138 1.10 -11.13 12.41
C PHE A 138 -0.07 -10.77 11.48
N ASP A 139 -0.01 -10.98 10.17
CA ASP A 139 -1.12 -10.59 9.27
C ASP A 139 -1.23 -11.53 8.05
N ARG A 140 -2.11 -12.55 8.16
CA ARG A 140 -2.36 -13.52 7.08
C ARG A 140 -3.02 -12.90 5.84
N ASP A 141 -3.74 -11.80 6.01
CA ASP A 141 -4.51 -11.15 4.96
C ASP A 141 -3.74 -9.99 4.29
N VAL A 142 -2.44 -9.82 4.60
CA VAL A 142 -1.58 -8.76 4.05
C VAL A 142 -1.60 -8.67 2.53
N TRP A 143 -1.79 -9.79 1.84
CA TRP A 143 -1.90 -9.88 0.38
C TRP A 143 -3.04 -9.02 -0.20
N CYS A 144 -4.14 -8.92 0.53
CA CYS A 144 -5.34 -8.17 0.15
C CYS A 144 -5.30 -6.71 0.62
N ARG A 145 -4.39 -6.36 1.52
CA ARG A 145 -4.30 -4.99 2.07
C ARG A 145 -3.76 -4.01 1.04
N ASP A 146 -4.26 -2.79 1.09
CA ASP A 146 -3.76 -1.69 0.26
C ASP A 146 -2.32 -1.36 0.66
N ILE A 147 -1.38 -1.46 -0.28
CA ILE A 147 0.04 -1.21 -0.05
C ILE A 147 0.33 0.22 0.44
N ASP A 148 -0.58 1.16 0.12
CA ASP A 148 -0.52 2.56 0.51
C ASP A 148 -1.48 2.91 1.68
N SER A 149 -1.99 1.91 2.43
CA SER A 149 -2.84 2.17 3.60
C SER A 149 -2.06 2.84 4.75
N SER A 150 -2.80 3.55 5.60
CA SER A 150 -2.33 4.00 6.91
C SER A 150 -3.22 3.33 7.96
N PRO A 151 -2.68 2.48 8.84
CA PRO A 151 -1.27 2.10 8.99
C PRO A 151 -0.71 1.28 7.80
N SER A 152 0.62 1.31 7.64
CA SER A 152 1.35 0.54 6.62
C SER A 152 1.19 -0.97 6.85
N PRO A 153 0.99 -1.80 5.81
CA PRO A 153 1.00 -3.26 5.95
C PRO A 153 2.36 -3.81 6.39
N PHE A 154 3.43 -3.02 6.23
CA PHE A 154 4.78 -3.36 6.63
C PHE A 154 5.26 -2.42 7.75
N PRO A 155 5.05 -2.77 9.03
CA PRO A 155 5.64 -2.05 10.16
C PRO A 155 7.15 -2.31 10.20
N MET A 156 7.92 -1.47 9.51
CA MET A 156 9.37 -1.66 9.34
C MET A 156 10.12 -1.81 10.68
N SER A 157 9.69 -1.14 11.74
CA SER A 157 10.27 -1.28 13.08
C SER A 157 10.20 -2.72 13.61
N VAL A 158 9.04 -3.39 13.44
CA VAL A 158 8.83 -4.79 13.84
C VAL A 158 9.67 -5.72 12.96
N LEU A 159 9.71 -5.47 11.65
CA LEU A 159 10.50 -6.28 10.71
C LEU A 159 12.01 -6.18 11.04
N PHE A 160 12.52 -4.99 11.34
CA PHE A 160 13.93 -4.80 11.68
C PHE A 160 14.32 -5.43 13.02
N GLY A 161 13.42 -5.38 14.03
CA GLY A 161 13.63 -6.08 15.30
C GLY A 161 13.76 -7.59 15.14
N PHE A 162 13.06 -8.18 14.16
CA PHE A 162 13.15 -9.60 13.87
C PHE A 162 14.43 -9.99 13.10
N ILE A 163 14.86 -9.16 12.15
CA ILE A 163 16.03 -9.45 11.30
C ILE A 163 17.36 -9.23 12.05
N CYS A 164 17.48 -8.16 12.85
CA CYS A 164 18.65 -7.92 13.68
C CYS A 164 18.26 -7.70 15.15
N PRO A 165 18.01 -8.77 15.94
CA PRO A 165 17.62 -8.64 17.34
C PRO A 165 18.71 -7.98 18.21
N CYS A 166 19.98 -8.04 17.81
CA CYS A 166 21.08 -7.40 18.53
C CYS A 166 21.30 -5.92 18.19
N CYS A 167 20.87 -5.45 17.01
CA CYS A 167 21.03 -4.05 16.59
C CYS A 167 19.89 -3.16 17.09
N PHE A 168 18.70 -3.74 17.24
CA PHE A 168 17.47 -3.06 17.60
C PHE A 168 16.96 -3.69 18.89
N ALA A 169 17.65 -3.40 20.01
CA ALA A 169 17.09 -3.67 21.33
C ALA A 169 15.68 -3.08 21.33
N SER A 170 14.68 -3.94 21.58
CA SER A 170 13.28 -3.54 21.58
C SER A 170 13.18 -2.27 22.43
N PRO A 171 12.65 -1.14 21.91
CA PRO A 171 12.35 -0.03 22.78
C PRO A 171 11.49 -0.58 23.91
N ASP A 172 11.83 -0.23 25.15
CA ASP A 172 11.09 -0.66 26.33
C ASP A 172 9.59 -0.53 26.03
N PRO A 173 8.77 -1.54 26.35
CA PRO A 173 7.32 -1.50 26.08
C PRO A 173 6.63 -0.25 26.66
N ALA A 174 7.28 0.46 27.60
CA ALA A 174 6.89 1.75 28.14
C ALA A 174 6.72 2.88 27.07
N PHE A 175 7.30 2.76 25.88
CA PHE A 175 7.17 3.79 24.84
C PHE A 175 5.81 3.77 24.10
N PHE A 176 4.98 2.73 24.31
CA PHE A 176 3.61 2.65 23.79
C PHE A 176 2.53 3.05 24.82
N GLU A 177 2.91 3.36 26.07
CA GLU A 177 1.97 3.83 27.11
C GLU A 177 1.61 5.32 26.99
N ASP A 178 2.39 6.13 26.26
CA ASP A 178 2.17 7.59 26.14
C ASP A 178 1.46 8.01 24.84
N ILE A 179 0.59 7.15 24.28
CA ILE A 179 -0.50 7.70 23.46
C ILE A 179 -1.51 8.19 24.49
N PRO A 180 -1.70 9.51 24.69
CA PRO A 180 -2.72 9.98 25.61
C PRO A 180 -4.02 9.33 25.18
N GLU A 181 -4.53 8.45 26.04
CA GLU A 181 -5.91 8.00 26.02
C GLU A 181 -6.74 9.28 25.97
N GLN A 182 -7.10 9.67 24.76
CA GLN A 182 -8.19 10.57 24.59
C GLN A 182 -9.36 9.74 25.09
N GLU A 183 -9.74 9.94 26.36
CA GLU A 183 -11.02 9.54 26.94
C GLU A 183 -12.11 10.11 26.03
N HIS A 184 -12.33 9.48 24.89
CA HIS A 184 -13.67 9.34 24.38
C HIS A 184 -14.29 8.37 25.36
N GLU A 185 -14.94 8.92 26.39
CA GLU A 185 -16.04 8.28 27.09
C GLU A 185 -16.89 7.59 26.04
N ALA A 186 -16.57 6.32 25.79
CA ALA A 186 -17.37 5.47 24.94
C ALA A 186 -18.66 5.34 25.72
N LEU A 187 -19.65 6.15 25.34
CA LEU A 187 -21.04 6.00 25.77
C LEU A 187 -21.40 4.54 25.49
N VAL A 188 -21.27 3.69 26.49
CA VAL A 188 -21.66 2.29 26.44
C VAL A 188 -23.15 2.32 26.15
N PRO A 189 -23.60 1.91 24.95
CA PRO A 189 -25.01 1.91 24.65
C PRO A 189 -25.67 0.91 25.60
N CYS A 190 -26.44 1.43 26.55
CA CYS A 190 -27.17 0.62 27.51
C CYS A 190 -28.14 -0.28 26.73
N LEU A 191 -28.02 -1.59 26.90
CA LEU A 191 -28.96 -2.54 26.33
C LEU A 191 -30.38 -2.26 26.86
N PRO A 192 -31.43 -2.43 26.02
CA PRO A 192 -32.80 -2.25 26.45
C PRO A 192 -33.11 -3.21 27.61
N GLY A 193 -33.40 -2.65 28.79
CA GLY A 193 -33.66 -3.40 30.03
C GLY A 193 -32.63 -3.23 31.14
N CYS A 194 -31.49 -2.56 30.89
CA CYS A 194 -30.54 -2.22 31.94
C CYS A 194 -30.94 -0.95 32.70
N ASN A 195 -30.92 -1.01 34.04
CA ASN A 195 -31.26 0.09 34.93
C ASN A 195 -30.00 0.93 35.22
N CYS A 196 -29.40 1.51 34.18
CA CYS A 196 -28.21 2.35 34.33
C CYS A 196 -28.61 3.75 34.80
N SER A 197 -28.09 4.15 35.95
CA SER A 197 -28.34 5.44 36.62
C SER A 197 -27.55 6.62 36.03
N ILE A 198 -27.00 6.49 34.81
CA ILE A 198 -26.26 7.58 34.18
C ILE A 198 -27.26 8.60 33.62
N ALA A 199 -27.14 9.80 34.16
CA ALA A 199 -28.05 10.90 34.05
C ALA A 199 -28.39 11.27 32.60
N LYS A 200 -29.70 11.41 32.35
CA LYS A 200 -30.27 12.19 31.25
C LYS A 200 -29.60 13.55 31.19
N THR A 201 -28.72 13.76 30.22
CA THR A 201 -28.32 15.11 29.81
C THR A 201 -28.70 15.31 28.35
N LYS A 202 -29.78 16.10 28.17
CA LYS A 202 -30.19 16.85 26.96
C LYS A 202 -30.55 15.97 25.74
N THR A 203 -31.81 15.60 25.51
CA THR A 203 -33.01 16.43 25.26
C THR A 203 -32.94 17.23 23.95
N LEU A 204 -33.87 16.88 23.04
CA LEU A 204 -34.51 17.66 21.98
C LEU A 204 -33.72 17.94 20.69
N ALA A 205 -33.96 17.10 19.68
CA ALA A 205 -34.16 17.57 18.31
C ALA A 205 -35.55 17.10 17.85
N ASN A 206 -36.36 18.08 17.45
CA ASN A 206 -37.80 18.04 17.22
C ASN A 206 -38.23 17.04 16.14
N ILE A 207 -39.30 16.33 16.48
CA ILE A 207 -40.30 15.80 15.56
C ILE A 207 -41.13 17.00 15.09
N SER A 208 -41.31 17.14 13.77
CA SER A 208 -42.44 17.87 13.19
C SER A 208 -42.98 17.01 12.07
N GLU A 209 -43.91 16.14 12.45
CA GLU A 209 -44.89 15.52 11.57
C GLU A 209 -45.88 16.60 11.13
N SER A 210 -45.99 16.81 9.83
CA SER A 210 -47.07 17.57 9.21
C SER A 210 -47.95 16.56 8.49
N GLU A 211 -49.10 16.25 9.07
CA GLU A 211 -50.17 15.49 8.45
C GLU A 211 -50.83 16.31 7.33
N GLY A 212 -51.05 15.67 6.18
CA GLY A 212 -51.88 16.19 5.10
C GLY A 212 -52.56 15.02 4.37
N PRO A 213 -53.89 14.98 4.25
CA PRO A 213 -54.59 13.90 3.56
C PRO A 213 -54.89 14.27 2.10
N GLY A 214 -54.69 13.34 1.17
CA GLY A 214 -55.16 13.48 -0.22
C GLY A 214 -54.71 12.37 -1.17
N LEU A 215 -55.69 11.55 -1.59
CA LEU A 215 -55.82 10.65 -2.75
C LEU A 215 -54.79 10.83 -3.90
N GLU A 216 -54.25 9.84 -4.62
CA GLU A 216 -54.84 8.67 -5.34
C GLU A 216 -53.69 7.70 -5.78
N PRO A 217 -53.94 6.43 -6.14
CA PRO A 217 -52.90 5.45 -6.50
C PRO A 217 -52.72 5.26 -8.02
N THR A 218 -51.47 5.32 -8.50
CA THR A 218 -51.06 4.86 -9.84
C THR A 218 -50.00 3.77 -9.74
N PRO A 219 -50.11 2.63 -10.45
CA PRO A 219 -49.12 1.57 -10.42
C PRO A 219 -48.16 1.73 -11.61
N GLU A 220 -46.95 2.24 -11.38
CA GLU A 220 -45.85 2.08 -12.33
C GLU A 220 -44.73 1.24 -11.71
N MET A 221 -44.46 0.13 -12.39
CA MET A 221 -43.34 -0.77 -12.15
C MET A 221 -42.02 0.00 -12.14
N ARG A 222 -41.37 0.09 -10.98
CA ARG A 222 -39.93 0.30 -10.88
C ARG A 222 -39.30 -0.92 -10.22
N MET A 223 -38.42 -1.58 -10.98
CA MET A 223 -37.49 -2.58 -10.46
C MET A 223 -36.71 -1.98 -9.30
N GLY A 224 -36.95 -2.56 -8.12
CA GLY A 224 -36.26 -2.22 -6.90
C GLY A 224 -34.82 -2.73 -6.94
N MET A 225 -33.90 -1.82 -6.65
CA MET A 225 -32.70 -2.16 -5.89
C MET A 225 -32.31 -0.95 -5.03
N VAL A 226 -33.21 -0.57 -4.13
CA VAL A 226 -32.88 0.27 -2.97
C VAL A 226 -32.43 -0.71 -1.88
N GLY A 227 -31.14 -1.05 -1.91
CA GLY A 227 -30.49 -1.72 -0.79
C GLY A 227 -30.48 -0.74 0.38
N GLY A 228 -31.33 -1.03 1.37
CA GLY A 228 -31.49 -0.22 2.57
C GLY A 228 -30.14 0.12 3.22
N LEU A 229 -30.08 1.37 3.68
CA LEU A 229 -29.15 1.83 4.71
C LEU A 229 -29.40 1.01 5.97
N SER A 230 -28.88 -0.21 6.00
CA SER A 230 -28.76 -0.99 7.21
C SER A 230 -27.68 -0.32 8.04
N SER A 231 -28.08 0.28 9.17
CA SER A 231 -27.22 0.60 10.31
C SER A 231 -26.47 -0.66 10.71
N ARG A 232 -25.37 -0.96 10.03
CA ARG A 232 -24.38 -1.91 10.49
C ARG A 232 -23.70 -1.23 11.66
N SER A 233 -24.06 -1.68 12.86
CA SER A 233 -23.21 -1.62 14.03
C SER A 233 -21.76 -1.87 13.58
N LEU A 234 -20.95 -0.81 13.55
CA LEU A 234 -19.52 -0.90 13.37
C LEU A 234 -18.97 -1.44 14.69
N VAL A 235 -19.14 -2.75 14.91
CA VAL A 235 -18.30 -3.47 15.85
C VAL A 235 -16.92 -3.47 15.22
N LEU A 236 -16.11 -2.49 15.60
CA LEU A 236 -14.67 -2.48 15.33
C LEU A 236 -14.12 -3.73 16.02
N VAL A 237 -13.90 -4.79 15.25
CA VAL A 237 -13.17 -5.96 15.73
C VAL A 237 -11.73 -5.48 15.95
N PRO A 238 -11.22 -5.49 17.19
CA PRO A 238 -9.89 -4.99 17.46
C PRO A 238 -8.87 -5.81 16.68
N ASN A 239 -7.93 -5.12 16.04
CA ASN A 239 -6.91 -5.79 15.26
C ASN A 239 -5.98 -6.60 16.20
N GLU A 240 -5.24 -7.57 15.68
CA GLU A 240 -4.51 -8.53 16.52
C GLU A 240 -3.46 -7.87 17.45
N VAL A 241 -2.98 -6.68 17.08
CA VAL A 241 -2.13 -5.82 17.92
C VAL A 241 -2.91 -5.23 19.09
N GLU A 242 -4.11 -4.68 18.85
CA GLU A 242 -5.00 -4.17 19.90
C GLU A 242 -5.43 -5.28 20.86
N ARG A 243 -5.72 -6.48 20.34
CA ARG A 243 -6.01 -7.67 21.17
C ARG A 243 -4.86 -8.08 22.09
N ARG A 244 -3.62 -7.78 21.71
CA ARG A 244 -2.43 -8.10 22.52
C ARG A 244 -2.10 -7.02 23.55
N THR A 245 -2.65 -5.82 23.39
CA THR A 245 -2.46 -4.70 24.34
C THR A 245 -3.68 -4.46 25.25
N SER A 246 -4.85 -5.04 24.96
CA SER A 246 -6.12 -4.62 25.59
C SER A 246 -6.57 -5.37 26.85
N ILE A 247 -5.68 -6.03 27.62
CA ILE A 247 -6.09 -6.60 28.92
C ILE A 247 -5.02 -6.29 29.98
N MET A 248 -4.98 -5.03 30.40
CA MET A 248 -4.36 -4.65 31.66
C MET A 248 -5.45 -4.70 32.74
N ILE A 249 -5.53 -5.82 33.47
CA ILE A 249 -6.40 -5.94 34.65
C ILE A 249 -5.63 -5.26 35.79
N SER A 250 -5.94 -4.00 36.08
CA SER A 250 -5.47 -3.36 37.30
C SER A 250 -6.22 -3.97 38.49
N PHE A 251 -5.53 -4.77 39.29
CA PHE A 251 -6.06 -5.15 40.60
C PHE A 251 -5.87 -3.94 41.53
N GLU A 252 -6.98 -3.29 41.87
CA GLU A 252 -7.01 -2.29 42.93
C GLU A 252 -6.77 -3.01 44.26
N GLU A 253 -5.53 -2.93 44.74
CA GLU A 253 -5.08 -3.56 45.98
C GLU A 253 -5.72 -2.78 47.15
N ALA A 254 -6.85 -3.29 47.64
CA ALA A 254 -7.52 -2.72 48.80
C ALA A 254 -6.60 -2.84 50.03
N ALA A 255 -5.91 -1.75 50.34
CA ALA A 255 -5.11 -1.61 51.55
C ALA A 255 -6.03 -1.74 52.78
N TYR A 256 -5.89 -2.85 53.50
CA TYR A 256 -6.41 -2.97 54.86
C TYR A 256 -5.43 -2.25 55.80
N GLU A 257 -5.83 -1.06 56.28
CA GLU A 257 -5.21 -0.46 57.46
C GLU A 257 -5.65 -1.25 58.71
N VAL A 258 -4.67 -1.69 59.49
CA VAL A 258 -4.82 -2.37 60.80
C VAL A 258 -4.36 -1.42 61.89
#